data_AF-A0AAW9BVI3-F1
#
_entry.id   AF-A0AAW9BVI3-F1
#
_cell.length_a   1.000
_cell.length_b   1.000
_cell.length_c   1.000
_cell.angle_alpha   90.00
_cell.angle_beta   90.00
_cell.angle_gamma   90.00
#
_symmetry.space_group_name_H-M   'P 1'
#
loop_
_entity.id
_entity.type
_entity.pdbx_description
1 polymer ?
#
loop_
_entity_poly.entity_id
_entity_poly.type
_entity_poly.pdbx_seq_one_letter_code
_entity_poly.pdbx_strand_id
1 'polypeptide(L)'
;PEADEEWLAPFCDAFFELADYFGIQLIGGDTTKGPLSLTLTVQGFVPEGKALTRSGAKVGDWVYVTGNLGDAKAGLDVILDETLRSRIGADELEKVHYLSTPRVLAGQALVGLASSAIDISDGLIADIKHILKRSQVGVSIDVSQLPISSELVQFLDDKVSAQQYALSSGE
;
A
#
# COMPACT_ATOMS: atom_id res chain seq x y z
N PRO A 1 -19.49 13.65 10.04
CA PRO A 1 -20.54 12.62 9.90
C PRO A 1 -21.66 12.89 10.93
N GLU A 2 -22.82 12.25 10.81
CA GLU A 2 -23.77 12.17 11.94
C GLU A 2 -23.15 11.32 13.07
N ALA A 3 -23.59 11.54 14.31
CA ALA A 3 -23.14 10.75 15.44
C ALA A 3 -23.90 9.41 15.41
N ASP A 4 -23.33 8.43 14.70
CA ASP A 4 -23.86 7.07 14.58
C ASP A 4 -22.97 6.12 15.39
N GLU A 5 -23.47 5.70 16.55
CA GLU A 5 -22.74 4.78 17.44
C GLU A 5 -22.54 3.39 16.83
N GLU A 6 -23.48 2.92 16.01
CA GLU A 6 -23.41 1.60 15.36
C GLU A 6 -22.30 1.56 14.30
N TRP A 7 -22.02 2.69 13.65
CA TRP A 7 -20.88 2.85 12.74
C TRP A 7 -19.57 3.12 13.49
N LEU A 8 -19.60 3.96 14.53
CA LEU A 8 -18.39 4.39 15.25
C LEU A 8 -17.74 3.28 16.06
N ALA A 9 -18.53 2.44 16.74
CA ALA A 9 -18.00 1.37 17.58
C ALA A 9 -17.07 0.40 16.81
N PRO A 10 -17.49 -0.25 15.71
CA PRO A 10 -16.61 -1.16 14.97
C PRO A 10 -15.41 -0.45 14.32
N PHE A 11 -15.57 0.81 13.90
CA PHE A 11 -14.44 1.61 13.40
C PHE A 11 -13.38 1.81 14.50
N CYS A 12 -13.80 2.22 15.69
CA CYS A 12 -12.90 2.43 16.82
C CYS A 12 -12.22 1.13 17.24
N ASP A 13 -12.97 0.02 17.34
CA ASP A 13 -12.42 -1.27 17.73
C ASP A 13 -11.30 -1.72 16.77
N ALA A 14 -11.56 -1.69 15.45
CA ALA A 14 -10.56 -2.05 14.45
C ALA A 14 -9.38 -1.07 14.41
N PHE A 15 -9.64 0.22 14.60
CA PHE A 15 -8.59 1.24 14.66
C PHE A 15 -7.64 1.03 15.84
N PHE A 16 -8.19 0.78 17.04
CA PHE A 16 -7.38 0.55 18.24
C PHE A 16 -6.65 -0.79 18.19
N GLU A 17 -7.26 -1.84 17.64
CA GLU A 17 -6.57 -3.12 17.42
C GLU A 17 -5.32 -2.95 16.54
N LEU A 18 -5.43 -2.21 15.43
CA LEU A 18 -4.31 -1.93 14.55
C LEU A 18 -3.26 -1.02 15.20
N ALA A 19 -3.70 0.00 15.93
CA ALA A 19 -2.82 0.90 16.65
C ALA A 19 -2.00 0.14 17.71
N ASP A 20 -2.65 -0.71 18.51
CA ASP A 20 -2.02 -1.55 19.51
C ASP A 20 -1.01 -2.54 18.89
N TYR A 21 -1.38 -3.17 17.77
CA TYR A 21 -0.49 -4.08 17.05
C TYR A 21 0.83 -3.40 16.62
N PHE A 22 0.77 -2.15 16.15
CA PHE A 22 1.95 -1.37 15.75
C PHE A 22 2.57 -0.52 16.87
N GLY A 23 2.04 -0.59 18.10
CA GLY A 23 2.52 0.20 19.23
C GLY A 23 2.30 1.71 19.06
N ILE A 24 1.26 2.10 18.33
CA ILE A 24 0.86 3.49 18.10
C ILE A 24 -0.15 3.90 19.18
N GLN A 25 0.04 5.09 19.77
CA GLN A 25 -0.88 5.64 20.75
C GLN A 25 -1.67 6.80 20.15
N LEU A 26 -3.01 6.75 20.26
CA LEU A 26 -3.86 7.88 19.95
C LEU A 26 -3.80 8.89 21.12
N ILE A 27 -3.09 9.99 20.92
CA ILE A 27 -2.84 11.01 21.97
C ILE A 27 -3.68 12.28 21.84
N GLY A 28 -4.58 12.34 20.85
CA GLY A 28 -5.45 13.48 20.62
C GLY A 28 -6.23 13.37 19.31
N GLY A 29 -7.23 14.23 19.16
CA GLY A 29 -8.10 14.28 17.99
C GLY A 29 -9.28 15.23 18.25
N ASP A 30 -10.03 15.52 17.19
CA ASP A 30 -11.30 16.25 17.25
C ASP A 30 -12.31 15.60 16.30
N THR A 31 -13.60 15.74 16.60
CA THR A 31 -14.69 15.21 15.79
C THR A 31 -15.67 16.32 15.45
N THR A 32 -15.98 16.47 14.17
CA THR A 32 -16.90 17.50 13.67
C THR A 32 -18.01 16.95 12.78
N LYS A 33 -19.09 17.71 12.65
CA LYS A 33 -20.24 17.39 11.78
C LYS A 33 -19.93 17.81 10.33
N GLY A 34 -20.37 16.99 9.39
CA GLY A 34 -20.13 17.20 7.96
C GLY A 34 -20.16 15.86 7.19
N PRO A 35 -19.80 15.85 5.90
CA PRO A 35 -19.54 14.61 5.17
C PRO A 35 -18.52 13.72 5.92
N LEU A 36 -18.60 12.40 5.73
CA LEU A 36 -17.64 11.49 6.34
C LEU A 36 -16.23 11.81 5.81
N SER A 37 -15.32 12.12 6.73
CA SER A 37 -13.91 12.35 6.44
C SER A 37 -13.10 11.93 7.66
N LEU A 38 -12.03 11.19 7.42
CA LEU A 38 -11.09 10.74 8.44
C LEU A 38 -9.73 11.36 8.10
N THR A 39 -9.16 12.11 9.04
CA THR A 39 -7.84 12.72 8.88
C THR A 39 -6.96 12.27 10.02
N LEU A 40 -5.85 11.62 9.69
CA LEU A 40 -4.90 11.11 10.68
C LEU A 40 -3.54 11.79 10.51
N THR A 41 -2.91 12.10 11.63
CA THR A 41 -1.50 12.52 11.68
C THR A 41 -0.73 11.48 12.47
N VAL A 42 0.23 10.82 11.81
CA VAL A 42 1.08 9.80 12.43
C VAL A 42 2.48 10.38 12.64
N GLN A 43 3.01 10.21 13.84
CA GLN A 43 4.37 10.63 14.20
C GLN A 43 5.18 9.40 14.59
N GLY A 44 6.42 9.34 14.11
CA GLY A 44 7.34 8.26 14.41
C GLY A 44 8.74 8.81 14.69
N PHE A 45 9.56 7.97 15.31
CA PHE A 45 10.95 8.30 15.61
C PHE A 45 11.88 7.55 14.66
N VAL A 46 12.99 8.18 14.31
CA VAL A 46 14.06 7.56 13.54
C VAL A 46 15.41 8.03 14.10
N PRO A 47 16.44 7.17 14.13
CA PRO A 47 17.77 7.63 14.51
C PRO A 47 18.24 8.78 13.60
N GLU A 48 18.99 9.71 14.17
CA GLU A 48 19.47 10.88 13.43
C GLU A 48 20.25 10.48 12.17
N GLY A 49 19.88 11.09 11.03
CA GLY A 49 20.50 10.81 9.74
C GLY A 49 20.22 9.42 9.17
N LYS A 50 19.31 8.64 9.76
CA LYS A 50 18.96 7.27 9.30
C LYS A 50 17.59 7.14 8.64
N ALA A 51 16.88 8.26 8.45
CA ALA A 51 15.62 8.26 7.71
C ALA A 51 15.81 7.71 6.29
N LEU A 52 15.01 6.71 5.93
CA LEU A 52 14.87 6.30 4.54
C LEU A 52 14.14 7.41 3.79
N THR A 53 14.74 7.88 2.71
CA THR A 53 14.18 8.97 1.88
C THR A 53 13.98 8.48 0.45
N ARG A 54 13.23 9.25 -0.34
CA ARG A 54 13.07 9.00 -1.79
C ARG A 54 14.35 9.32 -2.59
N SER A 55 15.35 9.96 -1.97
CA SER A 55 16.66 10.24 -2.57
C SER A 55 17.72 9.25 -2.08
N GLY A 56 18.75 9.04 -2.89
CA GLY A 56 19.93 8.27 -2.50
C GLY A 56 20.17 7.01 -3.33
N ALA A 57 19.23 6.66 -4.22
CA ALA A 57 19.43 5.60 -5.20
C ALA A 57 20.63 5.92 -6.11
N LYS A 58 21.39 4.89 -6.44
CA LYS A 58 22.62 4.98 -7.25
C LYS A 58 22.55 4.03 -8.43
N VAL A 59 23.32 4.34 -9.47
CA VAL A 59 23.54 3.41 -10.58
C VAL A 59 24.23 2.15 -10.03
N GLY A 60 23.64 0.99 -10.33
CA GLY A 60 24.10 -0.31 -9.81
C GLY A 60 23.30 -0.83 -8.61
N ASP A 61 22.41 -0.02 -8.03
CA ASP A 61 21.48 -0.51 -7.01
C ASP A 61 20.48 -1.51 -7.58
N TRP A 62 20.10 -2.48 -6.75
CA TRP A 62 18.99 -3.39 -7.01
C TRP A 62 17.66 -2.74 -6.61
N VAL A 63 16.59 -3.06 -7.35
CA VAL A 63 15.23 -2.62 -7.04
C VAL A 63 14.46 -3.79 -6.44
N TYR A 64 13.86 -3.56 -5.28
CA TYR A 64 13.03 -4.53 -4.58
C TYR A 64 11.65 -3.95 -4.32
N VAL A 65 10.66 -4.83 -4.20
CA VAL A 65 9.31 -4.51 -3.73
C VAL A 65 8.94 -5.52 -2.65
N THR A 66 8.04 -5.13 -1.74
CA THR A 66 7.55 -6.01 -0.68
C THR A 66 6.13 -6.47 -0.98
N GLY A 67 5.89 -7.78 -0.93
CA GLY A 67 4.58 -8.36 -1.20
C GLY A 67 4.25 -8.47 -2.70
N ASN A 68 2.98 -8.73 -2.99
CA ASN A 68 2.44 -8.80 -4.35
C ASN A 68 1.90 -7.43 -4.77
N LEU A 69 1.90 -7.16 -6.08
CA LEU A 69 1.42 -5.92 -6.68
C LEU A 69 0.16 -6.16 -7.51
N GLY A 70 -0.76 -5.18 -7.52
CA GLY A 70 -1.96 -5.18 -8.36
C GLY A 70 -3.21 -5.78 -7.72
N ASP A 71 -3.07 -6.51 -6.62
CA ASP A 71 -4.18 -7.20 -5.93
C ASP A 71 -5.27 -6.22 -5.46
N ALA A 72 -4.87 -5.09 -4.85
CA ALA A 72 -5.81 -4.08 -4.33
C ALA A 72 -6.68 -3.45 -5.43
N LYS A 73 -6.16 -3.28 -6.64
CA LYS A 73 -6.96 -2.80 -7.77
C LYS A 73 -8.01 -3.82 -8.19
N ALA A 74 -7.64 -5.09 -8.28
CA ALA A 74 -8.61 -6.12 -8.62
C ALA A 74 -9.71 -6.20 -7.54
N GLY A 75 -9.36 -6.00 -6.27
CA GLY A 75 -10.33 -5.83 -5.19
C GLY A 75 -11.26 -4.64 -5.40
N LEU A 76 -10.72 -3.48 -5.78
CA LEU A 76 -11.54 -2.31 -6.13
C LEU A 76 -12.49 -2.60 -7.30
N ASP A 77 -12.01 -3.30 -8.33
CA ASP A 77 -12.83 -3.65 -9.48
C ASP A 77 -14.00 -4.57 -9.05
N VAL A 78 -13.78 -5.51 -8.12
CA VAL A 78 -14.84 -6.34 -7.50
C VAL A 78 -15.86 -5.51 -6.73
N ILE A 79 -15.42 -4.48 -5.99
CA ILE A 79 -16.29 -3.59 -5.21
C ILE A 79 -17.16 -2.74 -6.14
N LEU A 80 -16.60 -2.26 -7.25
CA LEU A 80 -17.28 -1.39 -8.20
C LEU A 80 -18.18 -2.14 -9.19
N ASP A 81 -17.88 -3.42 -9.46
CA ASP A 81 -18.66 -4.28 -10.35
C ASP A 81 -18.95 -5.63 -9.68
N GLU A 82 -20.15 -5.76 -9.11
CA GLU A 82 -20.62 -6.96 -8.44
C GLU A 82 -20.63 -8.21 -9.34
N THR A 83 -20.65 -8.05 -10.68
CA THR A 83 -20.59 -9.20 -11.59
C THR A 83 -19.24 -9.93 -11.53
N LEU A 84 -18.20 -9.25 -11.02
CA LEU A 84 -16.87 -9.82 -10.85
C LEU A 84 -16.74 -10.67 -9.58
N ARG A 85 -17.68 -10.58 -8.62
CA ARG A 85 -17.67 -11.38 -7.38
C ARG A 85 -17.71 -12.88 -7.62
N SER A 86 -18.26 -13.33 -8.75
CA SER A 86 -18.28 -14.75 -9.10
C SER A 86 -16.94 -15.28 -9.64
N ARG A 87 -15.94 -14.41 -9.87
CA ARG A 87 -14.62 -14.83 -10.37
C ARG A 87 -13.80 -15.49 -9.26
N ILE A 88 -12.93 -16.39 -9.67
CA ILE A 88 -12.00 -17.06 -8.75
C ILE A 88 -11.05 -16.01 -8.15
N GLY A 89 -10.89 -16.04 -6.83
CA GLY A 89 -10.02 -15.11 -6.09
C GLY A 89 -10.66 -13.76 -5.73
N ALA A 90 -11.89 -13.47 -6.18
CA ALA A 90 -12.55 -12.18 -5.96
C ALA A 90 -12.64 -11.82 -4.46
N ASP A 91 -13.10 -12.75 -3.61
CA ASP A 91 -13.23 -12.52 -2.17
C ASP A 91 -11.90 -12.16 -1.49
N GLU A 92 -10.81 -12.80 -1.89
CA GLU A 92 -9.48 -12.51 -1.32
C GLU A 92 -8.93 -11.18 -1.82
N LEU A 93 -9.15 -10.84 -3.09
CA LEU A 93 -8.73 -9.57 -3.67
C LEU A 93 -9.52 -8.39 -3.08
N GLU A 94 -10.84 -8.54 -2.88
CA GLU A 94 -11.68 -7.56 -2.18
C GLU A 94 -11.17 -7.32 -0.75
N LYS A 95 -10.79 -8.38 -0.02
CA LYS A 95 -10.17 -8.25 1.32
C LYS A 95 -8.85 -7.49 1.26
N VAL A 96 -7.98 -7.77 0.28
CA VAL A 96 -6.69 -7.07 0.15
C VAL A 96 -6.88 -5.57 -0.05
N HIS A 97 -7.90 -5.15 -0.82
CA HIS A 97 -8.21 -3.73 -0.99
C HIS A 97 -8.65 -3.05 0.32
N TYR A 98 -9.47 -3.71 1.12
CA TYR A 98 -9.93 -3.13 2.40
C TYR A 98 -8.89 -3.22 3.53
N LEU A 99 -8.04 -4.25 3.52
CA LEU A 99 -7.17 -4.61 4.65
C LEU A 99 -5.68 -4.63 4.28
N SER A 100 -5.23 -3.56 3.64
CA SER A 100 -3.82 -3.37 3.28
C SER A 100 -2.90 -3.37 4.50
N THR A 101 -1.95 -4.30 4.53
CA THR A 101 -1.03 -4.44 5.66
C THR A 101 0.20 -3.53 5.50
N PRO A 102 0.41 -2.52 6.37
CA PRO A 102 1.57 -1.64 6.26
C PRO A 102 2.86 -2.39 6.61
N ARG A 103 3.92 -2.14 5.85
CA ARG A 103 5.20 -2.88 5.93
C ARG A 103 6.18 -2.28 6.94
N VAL A 104 5.69 -1.93 8.14
CA VAL A 104 6.45 -1.19 9.18
C VAL A 104 7.75 -1.90 9.55
N LEU A 105 7.69 -3.19 9.88
CA LEU A 105 8.86 -3.98 10.29
C LEU A 105 9.89 -4.11 9.16
N ALA A 106 9.44 -4.25 7.91
CA ALA A 106 10.34 -4.27 6.76
C ALA A 106 11.04 -2.91 6.59
N GLY A 107 10.30 -1.82 6.72
CA GLY A 107 10.87 -0.47 6.69
C GLY A 107 11.93 -0.25 7.78
N GLN A 108 11.67 -0.71 9.00
CA GLN A 108 12.63 -0.66 10.11
C GLN A 108 13.89 -1.50 9.82
N ALA A 109 13.72 -2.71 9.29
CA ALA A 109 14.84 -3.61 8.96
C ALA A 109 15.72 -3.07 7.81
N LEU A 110 15.18 -2.23 6.93
CA LEU A 110 15.90 -1.64 5.80
C LEU A 110 16.71 -0.39 6.18
N VAL A 111 16.53 0.15 7.40
CA VAL A 111 17.28 1.32 7.87
C VAL A 111 18.79 1.03 7.87
N GLY A 112 19.53 1.82 7.08
CA GLY A 112 20.98 1.64 6.91
C GLY A 112 21.39 0.59 5.87
N LEU A 113 20.43 -0.10 5.25
CA LEU A 113 20.65 -1.03 4.14
C LEU A 113 20.17 -0.46 2.81
N ALA A 114 18.94 0.05 2.76
CA ALA A 114 18.36 0.63 1.56
C ALA A 114 18.97 2.01 1.27
N SER A 115 19.29 2.25 0.00
CA SER A 115 19.80 3.54 -0.48
C SER A 115 18.69 4.60 -0.61
N SER A 116 17.47 4.16 -0.91
CA SER A 116 16.24 4.96 -0.93
C SER A 116 15.03 4.04 -0.78
N ALA A 117 13.88 4.60 -0.39
CA ALA A 117 12.63 3.85 -0.31
C ALA A 117 11.41 4.75 -0.57
N ILE A 118 10.33 4.13 -1.02
CA ILE A 118 8.98 4.70 -1.13
C ILE A 118 7.97 3.55 -0.98
N ASP A 119 6.84 3.83 -0.35
CA ASP A 119 5.65 3.00 -0.44
C ASP A 119 5.00 3.10 -1.83
N ILE A 120 4.17 2.12 -2.20
CA ILE A 120 3.47 2.11 -3.49
C ILE A 120 1.99 2.32 -3.21
N SER A 121 1.48 3.48 -3.57
CA SER A 121 0.07 3.88 -3.36
C SER A 121 -0.60 4.32 -4.65
N ASP A 122 0.14 4.86 -5.62
CA ASP A 122 -0.37 5.30 -6.93
C ASP A 122 0.01 4.31 -8.05
N GLY A 123 0.78 3.27 -7.70
CA GLY A 123 1.26 2.23 -8.59
C GLY A 123 2.76 2.36 -8.90
N LEU A 124 3.39 1.21 -9.15
CA LEU A 124 4.85 1.09 -9.25
C LEU A 124 5.48 2.11 -10.21
N ILE A 125 4.90 2.30 -11.40
CA ILE A 125 5.41 3.25 -12.40
C ILE A 125 5.31 4.70 -11.90
N ALA A 126 4.25 5.06 -11.19
CA ALA A 126 4.06 6.41 -10.68
C ALA A 126 5.04 6.69 -9.53
N ASP A 127 5.06 5.80 -8.54
CA ASP A 127 5.82 6.00 -7.31
C ASP A 127 7.33 5.92 -7.52
N ILE A 128 7.80 4.99 -8.36
CA ILE A 128 9.24 4.87 -8.62
C ILE A 128 9.79 6.14 -9.29
N LYS A 129 8.99 6.85 -10.11
CA LYS A 129 9.44 8.12 -10.73
C LYS A 129 9.80 9.17 -9.69
N HIS A 130 9.18 9.15 -8.50
CA HIS A 130 9.58 10.03 -7.41
C HIS A 130 11.00 9.74 -6.92
N ILE A 131 11.36 8.46 -6.78
CA ILE A 131 12.74 8.06 -6.45
C ILE A 131 13.71 8.47 -7.56
N LEU A 132 13.40 8.13 -8.80
CA LEU A 132 14.26 8.42 -9.96
C LEU A 132 14.54 9.91 -10.10
N LYS A 133 13.51 10.75 -9.96
CA LYS A 133 13.64 12.22 -10.04
C LYS A 133 14.46 12.78 -8.89
N ARG A 134 14.23 12.32 -7.66
CA ARG A 134 14.96 12.79 -6.46
C ARG A 134 16.40 12.32 -6.42
N SER A 135 16.69 11.18 -7.04
CA SER A 135 18.03 10.57 -7.08
C SER A 135 18.79 10.85 -8.38
N GLN A 136 18.13 11.43 -9.39
CA GLN A 136 18.70 11.75 -10.71
C GLN A 136 19.29 10.52 -11.44
N VAL A 137 18.56 9.39 -11.38
CA VAL A 137 18.94 8.13 -12.03
C VAL A 137 17.78 7.58 -12.87
N GLY A 138 18.07 6.61 -13.74
CA GLY A 138 17.07 5.80 -14.44
C GLY A 138 16.93 4.40 -13.84
N VAL A 139 15.97 3.62 -14.33
CA VAL A 139 15.75 2.24 -13.91
C VAL A 139 15.38 1.38 -15.12
N SER A 140 15.80 0.12 -15.09
CA SER A 140 15.32 -0.94 -15.98
C SER A 140 14.66 -2.00 -15.12
N ILE A 141 13.39 -2.31 -15.38
CA ILE A 141 12.61 -3.29 -14.63
C ILE A 141 12.21 -4.40 -15.59
N ASP A 142 12.52 -5.64 -15.20
CA ASP A 142 12.00 -6.83 -15.87
C ASP A 142 10.58 -7.13 -15.38
N VAL A 143 9.59 -6.81 -16.19
CA VAL A 143 8.16 -7.00 -15.89
C VAL A 143 7.82 -8.49 -15.65
N SER A 144 8.59 -9.41 -16.22
CA SER A 144 8.37 -10.85 -16.01
C SER A 144 8.65 -11.32 -14.59
N GLN A 145 9.41 -10.53 -13.82
CA GLN A 145 9.81 -10.82 -12.43
C GLN A 145 8.98 -10.06 -11.39
N LEU A 146 7.97 -9.28 -11.80
CA LEU A 146 7.09 -8.62 -10.82
C LEU A 146 6.36 -9.67 -9.96
N PRO A 147 6.34 -9.51 -8.63
CA PRO A 147 5.57 -10.38 -7.77
C PRO A 147 4.07 -10.08 -7.96
N ILE A 148 3.38 -11.06 -8.51
CA ILE A 148 1.92 -11.05 -8.71
C ILE A 148 1.35 -12.28 -7.99
N SER A 149 0.22 -12.10 -7.33
CA SER A 149 -0.45 -13.20 -6.63
C SER A 149 -1.04 -14.21 -7.61
N SER A 150 -1.23 -15.45 -7.15
CA SER A 150 -1.96 -16.47 -7.91
C SER A 150 -3.42 -16.06 -8.13
N GLU A 151 -4.01 -15.41 -7.14
CA GLU A 151 -5.37 -14.92 -7.07
C GLU A 151 -5.62 -13.89 -8.17
N LEU A 152 -4.71 -12.92 -8.35
CA LEU A 152 -4.80 -11.91 -9.40
C LEU A 152 -4.72 -12.54 -10.79
N VAL A 153 -3.82 -13.51 -11.00
CA VAL A 153 -3.69 -14.20 -12.29
C VAL A 153 -4.95 -15.01 -12.60
N GLN A 154 -5.52 -15.71 -11.62
CA GLN A 154 -6.77 -16.47 -11.77
C GLN A 154 -7.97 -15.55 -12.00
N PHE A 155 -8.03 -14.42 -11.30
CA PHE A 155 -9.12 -13.45 -11.43
C PHE A 155 -9.17 -12.81 -12.81
N LEU A 156 -8.02 -12.47 -13.38
CA LEU A 156 -7.93 -11.87 -14.70
C LEU A 156 -7.93 -12.89 -15.84
N ASP A 157 -7.60 -14.16 -15.54
CA ASP A 157 -7.37 -15.24 -16.52
C ASP A 157 -6.33 -14.86 -17.60
N ASP A 158 -5.45 -13.91 -17.28
CA ASP A 158 -4.40 -13.43 -18.16
C ASP A 158 -3.25 -12.84 -17.36
N LYS A 159 -2.06 -13.42 -17.54
CA LYS A 159 -0.84 -12.98 -16.86
C LYS A 159 -0.41 -11.59 -17.32
N VAL A 160 -0.64 -11.22 -18.58
CA VAL A 160 -0.22 -9.90 -19.09
C VAL A 160 -1.06 -8.80 -18.45
N SER A 161 -2.37 -9.00 -18.34
CA SER A 161 -3.27 -8.10 -17.62
C SER A 161 -2.89 -7.99 -16.14
N ALA A 162 -2.53 -9.10 -15.47
CA ALA A 162 -2.05 -9.07 -14.09
C ALA A 162 -0.77 -8.23 -13.93
N GLN A 163 0.16 -8.33 -14.89
CA GLN A 163 1.37 -7.50 -14.90
C GLN A 163 1.05 -6.01 -15.12
N GLN A 164 0.07 -5.68 -15.96
CA GLN A 164 -0.38 -4.31 -16.13
C GLN A 164 -0.97 -3.74 -14.83
N TYR A 165 -1.74 -4.55 -14.09
CA TYR A 165 -2.26 -4.18 -12.78
C TYR A 165 -1.09 -3.92 -11.81
N ALA A 166 -0.14 -4.83 -11.72
CA ALA A 166 1.05 -4.67 -10.89
C ALA A 166 1.88 -3.41 -11.18
N LEU A 167 1.92 -2.96 -12.44
CA LEU A 167 2.70 -1.80 -12.87
C LEU A 167 2.03 -0.45 -12.57
N SER A 168 0.72 -0.38 -12.72
CA SER A 168 0.00 0.89 -12.89
C SER A 168 -1.01 1.20 -11.80
N SER A 169 -1.19 0.29 -10.85
CA SER A 169 -2.31 0.36 -9.94
C SER A 169 -1.88 0.68 -8.54
N GLY A 170 -2.56 1.67 -7.98
CA GLY A 170 -2.57 1.99 -6.57
C GLY A 170 -3.64 1.26 -5.79
N GLU A 171 -3.86 1.74 -4.57
CA GLU A 171 -5.00 1.41 -3.70
C GLU A 171 -6.09 2.47 -3.83
#